data_AF-A0A7V3NIQ4-F1
#
_entry.id   AF-A0A7V3NIQ4-F1
#
_cell.length_a   1.000
_cell.length_b   1.000
_cell.length_c   1.000
_cell.angle_alpha   90.00
_cell.angle_beta   90.00
_cell.angle_gamma   90.00
#
_symmetry.space_group_name_H-M   'P 1'
#
loop_
_entity.id
_entity.type
_entity.pdbx_description
1 polymer ?
#
loop_
_entity_poly.entity_id
_entity_poly.type
_entity_poly.pdbx_seq_one_letter_code
_entity_poly.pdbx_strand_id
1 'polypeptide(L)' 'MAGNQALQEVSAESRIEPERIHRLNARPFGSGQYVLYWMQASQRAFWNHALEFAVDLADERKLPLLVAFGL' A
#
# COMPACT_ATOMS: atom_id res chain seq x y z
N MET A 1 -2.45 -19.42 -19.47
CA MET A 1 -3.16 -18.15 -19.76
C MET A 1 -4.38 -18.05 -18.85
N ALA A 2 -4.17 -17.91 -17.54
CA ALA A 2 -5.22 -17.68 -16.55
C ALA A 2 -4.56 -17.11 -15.30
N GLY A 3 -5.05 -15.97 -14.79
CA GLY A 3 -4.63 -15.43 -13.51
C GLY A 3 -3.94 -14.07 -13.55
N ASN A 4 -4.49 -13.08 -14.27
CA ASN A 4 -4.16 -11.66 -14.05
C ASN A 4 -5.41 -10.80 -13.76
N GLN A 5 -6.47 -11.41 -13.24
CA GLN A 5 -7.74 -10.72 -12.95
C GLN A 5 -7.93 -10.38 -11.46
N ALA A 6 -6.99 -10.76 -10.58
CA ALA A 6 -7.06 -10.49 -9.14
C ALA A 6 -6.15 -9.34 -8.64
N LEU A 7 -5.41 -8.68 -9.56
CA LEU A 7 -4.61 -7.49 -9.26
C LEU A 7 -5.40 -6.17 -9.42
N GLN A 8 -6.69 -6.23 -9.78
CA GLN A 8 -7.48 -5.06 -10.21
C GLN A 8 -8.28 -4.35 -9.10
N GLU A 9 -7.84 -4.39 -7.84
CA GLU A 9 -8.54 -3.68 -6.75
C GLU A 9 -7.66 -2.67 -5.99
N VAL A 10 -6.52 -2.30 -6.59
CA VAL A 10 -5.81 -1.06 -6.30
C VAL A 10 -5.76 -0.33 -7.65
N SER A 11 -6.64 0.65 -7.85
CA SER A 11 -6.86 1.26 -9.16
C SER A 11 -6.06 2.56 -9.33
N ALA A 12 -5.12 2.48 -10.29
CA ALA A 12 -4.81 3.45 -11.34
C ALA A 12 -3.60 4.39 -11.21
N GLU A 13 -3.08 4.77 -10.03
CA GLU A 13 -1.99 5.78 -10.01
C GLU A 13 -0.80 5.50 -9.09
N SER A 14 -0.67 4.29 -8.52
CA SER A 14 0.56 3.94 -7.80
C SER A 14 1.75 4.03 -8.76
N ARG A 15 2.67 4.96 -8.50
CA ARG A 15 3.90 5.13 -9.29
C ARG A 15 4.90 3.98 -9.11
N ILE A 16 4.58 3.02 -8.24
CA ILE A 16 5.39 1.86 -7.91
C ILE A 16 5.10 0.70 -8.87
N GLU A 17 6.16 0.01 -9.31
CA GLU A 17 6.04 -1.12 -10.22
C GLU A 17 5.23 -2.26 -9.57
N PRO A 18 4.19 -2.81 -10.23
CA PRO A 18 3.30 -3.81 -9.64
C PRO A 18 4.02 -5.05 -9.10
N GLU A 19 5.14 -5.44 -9.71
CA GLU A 19 5.95 -6.60 -9.31
C GLU A 19 6.59 -6.43 -7.93
N ARG A 20 6.70 -5.19 -7.43
CA ARG A 20 7.18 -4.90 -6.07
C ARG A 20 6.10 -5.06 -5.02
N ILE A 21 4.82 -5.08 -5.41
CA ILE A 21 3.68 -5.10 -4.51
C ILE A 21 3.15 -6.54 -4.40
N HIS A 22 3.19 -7.08 -3.18
CA HIS A 22 2.72 -8.43 -2.89
C HIS A 22 1.51 -8.38 -1.97
N ARG A 23 0.33 -8.75 -2.50
CA ARG A 23 -0.90 -8.83 -1.69
C ARG A 23 -0.84 -10.05 -0.77
N LEU A 24 -0.72 -9.81 0.53
CA LEU A 24 -0.61 -10.88 1.54
C LEU A 24 -1.94 -11.53 1.94
N ASN A 25 -3.08 -10.88 1.66
CA ASN A 25 -4.40 -11.43 1.92
C ASN A 25 -5.48 -10.85 0.97
N ALA A 26 -6.58 -11.59 0.80
CA ALA A 26 -7.68 -11.21 -0.07
C ALA A 26 -8.85 -10.50 0.64
N ARG A 27 -8.66 -9.99 1.87
CA ARG A 27 -9.75 -9.32 2.58
C ARG A 27 -10.05 -7.97 1.92
N PRO A 28 -11.34 -7.60 1.76
CA PRO A 28 -11.69 -6.26 1.31
C PRO A 28 -11.30 -5.24 2.37
N PHE A 29 -11.14 -3.99 1.95
CA PHE A 29 -10.90 -2.90 2.87
C PHE A 29 -12.17 -2.61 3.69
N GLY A 30 -12.01 -2.47 5.00
CA GLY A 30 -13.10 -2.07 5.90
C GLY A 30 -13.24 -0.55 6.00
N SER A 31 -14.16 -0.09 6.86
CA SER A 31 -14.36 1.32 7.24
C SER A 31 -13.27 1.83 8.18
N GLY A 32 -12.01 1.58 7.85
CA GLY A 32 -10.86 1.98 8.66
C GLY A 32 -10.72 3.50 8.72
N GLN A 33 -10.09 3.99 9.79
CA GLN A 33 -9.88 5.43 10.00
C GLN A 33 -8.55 5.93 9.41
N TYR A 34 -7.68 5.02 8.97
CA TYR A 34 -6.35 5.33 8.45
C TYR A 34 -5.84 4.21 7.54
N VAL A 35 -4.86 4.54 6.71
CA VAL A 35 -3.93 3.57 6.11
C VAL A 35 -2.73 3.43 7.04
N LEU A 36 -2.29 2.20 7.33
CA LEU A 36 -1.12 1.93 8.17
C LEU A 36 0.02 1.40 7.32
N TYR A 37 1.13 2.14 7.26
CA TYR A 37 2.40 1.60 6.80
C TYR A 37 3.19 1.07 7.99
N TRP A 38 3.29 -0.26 8.07
CA TRP A 38 4.18 -0.91 9.01
C TRP A 38 5.61 -0.94 8.46
N MET A 39 6.42 -0.01 8.92
CA MET A 39 7.83 0.11 8.55
C MET A 39 8.66 -0.92 9.33
N GLN A 40 9.52 -1.65 8.62
CA GLN A 40 10.45 -2.63 9.21
C GLN A 40 11.87 -2.41 8.66
N ALA A 41 12.14 -2.78 7.41
CA ALA A 41 13.50 -2.76 6.86
C ALA A 41 13.98 -1.40 6.31
N SER A 42 13.07 -0.47 5.97
CA SER A 42 13.39 0.77 5.26
C SER A 42 13.02 2.02 6.07
N GLN A 43 13.78 2.32 7.12
CA GLN A 43 13.59 3.49 7.99
C GLN A 43 14.06 4.80 7.34
N ARG A 44 13.44 5.15 6.22
CA ARG A 44 13.72 6.39 5.47
C ARG A 44 12.42 6.97 4.92
N ALA A 45 12.36 8.29 4.86
CA ALA A 45 11.22 9.05 4.32
C ALA A 45 11.31 9.25 2.80
N PHE A 46 12.51 9.22 2.23
CA PHE A 46 12.74 9.44 0.80
C PHE A 46 13.09 8.13 0.10
N TRP A 47 12.66 8.00 -1.16
CA TRP A 47 12.95 6.83 -2.01
C TRP A 47 12.55 5.52 -1.33
N ASN A 48 11.39 5.52 -0.69
CA ASN A 48 10.83 4.37 0.00
C ASN A 48 9.54 3.98 -0.70
N HIS A 49 9.65 3.08 -1.68
CA HIS A 49 8.52 2.65 -2.50
C HIS A 49 7.33 2.15 -1.67
N ALA A 50 7.57 1.53 -0.51
CA ALA A 50 6.49 1.07 0.36
C ALA A 50 5.76 2.25 1.05
N LEU A 51 6.50 3.31 1.40
CA LEU A 51 5.90 4.54 1.93
C LEU A 51 5.16 5.30 0.83
N GLU A 52 5.74 5.44 -0.35
CA GLU A 52 5.12 6.09 -1.52
C GLU A 52 3.81 5.41 -1.90
N PHE A 53 3.81 4.07 -1.99
CA PHE A 53 2.59 3.29 -2.20
C PHE A 53 1.54 3.52 -1.10
N ALA A 54 1.96 3.63 0.16
CA ALA A 54 1.03 3.88 1.26
C ALA A 54 0.43 5.29 1.22
N VAL A 55 1.17 6.29 0.73
CA VAL A 55 0.67 7.65 0.47
C VAL A 55 -0.37 7.63 -0.64
N ASP A 56 -0.05 7.04 -1.79
CA ASP A 56 -0.98 6.94 -2.92
C ASP A 56 -2.31 6.26 -2.48
N LEU A 57 -2.21 5.17 -1.71
CA LEU A 57 -3.38 4.46 -1.17
C LEU A 57 -4.20 5.30 -0.16
N ALA A 58 -3.53 6.12 0.65
CA ALA A 58 -4.18 7.00 1.61
C ALA A 58 -4.92 8.14 0.90
N ASP A 59 -4.31 8.73 -0.12
CA ASP A 59 -4.88 9.79 -0.95
C ASP A 59 -6.10 9.29 -1.73
N GLU A 60 -6.01 8.12 -2.38
CA GLU A 60 -7.13 7.47 -3.08
C GLU A 60 -8.35 7.30 -2.17
N ARG A 61 -8.13 7.03 -0.89
CA ARG A 61 -9.19 6.80 0.10
C ARG A 61 -9.58 8.01 0.91
N LYS A 62 -8.85 9.11 0.78
CA LYS A 62 -9.03 10.31 1.60
C LYS A 62 -8.94 9.99 3.10
N LEU A 63 -8.01 9.12 3.48
CA LEU A 63 -7.73 8.74 4.86
C LEU A 63 -6.34 9.23 5.27
N PRO A 64 -6.11 9.55 6.56
CA PRO A 64 -4.76 9.81 7.04
C PRO A 64 -3.86 8.57 6.91
N LEU A 65 -2.59 8.79 6.61
CA LEU A 65 -1.53 7.78 6.67
C LEU A 65 -0.86 7.79 8.04
N LEU A 66 -0.79 6.63 8.69
CA LEU A 66 0.02 6.41 9.88
C LEU A 66 1.21 5.52 9.53
N VAL A 67 2.38 5.85 10.06
CA VAL A 67 3.58 5.02 9.95
C VAL A 67 3.93 4.49 11.34
N ALA A 68 4.05 3.17 11.46
CA ALA A 68 4.44 2.52 12.71
C ALA A 68 5.69 1.67 12.49
N PHE A 69 6.55 1.63 13.51
CA PHE A 69 7.72 0.78 13.56
C PHE A 69 7.63 -0.09 14.82
N GLY A 70 7.79 -1.41 14.67
CA GLY A 70 7.83 -2.37 15.78
C GLY A 70 9.28 -2.73 16.10
N LEU A 71 9.63 -2.70 17.39
CA LEU A 71 10.94 -3.07 17.95
C LEU A 71 11.06 -4.57 18.21
#